data_AF-A0A2C5PL83-F1
#
_entry.id   AF-A0A2C5PL83-F1
#
_cell.length_a   1.000
_cell.length_b   1.000
_cell.length_c   1.000
_cell.angle_alpha   90.00
_cell.angle_beta   90.00
_cell.angle_gamma   90.00
#
_symmetry.space_group_name_H-M   'P 1'
#
loop_
_entity.id
_entity.type
_entity.pdbx_description
1 polymer ?
#
loop_
_entity_poly.entity_id
_entity_poly.type
_entity_poly.pdbx_seq_one_letter_code
_entity_poly.pdbx_strand_id
1 'polypeptide(L)'
;MKNILEKMYLRFINKVSERDEYQIQEINKEFAIAGLMLWYVNILAMFIMLVVDTINHTLSIGTIITFVVNMLYANYLMWKLKKKRLNDIECSTKEEFFKKKKQIKKSSIRAGLLWTFEMFILMCYVFPYLSSGKISVSFSDIIIWVCAGLFFGSSMYVISLFNLKKLY
;
A
#
# COMPACT_ATOMS: atom_id res chain seq x y z
N MET A 1 -25.67 3.98 -10.07
CA MET A 1 -24.29 4.28 -9.60
C MET A 1 -23.34 4.72 -10.71
N LYS A 2 -23.17 3.96 -11.83
CA LYS A 2 -22.30 4.38 -12.95
C LYS A 2 -22.56 5.81 -13.44
N ASN A 3 -23.82 6.17 -13.69
CA ASN A 3 -24.20 7.51 -14.17
C ASN A 3 -23.91 8.67 -13.19
N ILE A 4 -23.79 8.43 -11.89
CA ILE A 4 -23.52 9.50 -10.91
C ILE A 4 -22.02 9.80 -10.85
N LEU A 5 -21.21 8.75 -10.78
CA LEU A 5 -19.74 8.87 -10.78
C LEU A 5 -19.24 9.54 -12.06
N GLU A 6 -19.83 9.16 -13.20
CA GLU A 6 -19.50 9.74 -14.50
C GLU A 6 -19.88 11.23 -14.56
N LYS A 7 -21.09 11.60 -14.07
CA LYS A 7 -21.48 13.02 -13.96
C LYS A 7 -20.56 13.82 -13.03
N MET A 8 -20.16 13.26 -11.89
CA MET A 8 -19.21 13.91 -10.97
C MET A 8 -17.85 14.10 -11.64
N TYR A 9 -17.34 13.07 -12.31
CA TYR A 9 -16.08 13.13 -13.05
C TYR A 9 -16.13 14.21 -14.14
N LEU A 10 -17.18 14.22 -14.97
CA LEU A 10 -17.35 15.22 -16.04
C LEU A 10 -17.46 16.65 -15.50
N ARG A 11 -18.11 16.83 -14.35
CA ARG A 11 -18.18 18.13 -13.66
C ARG A 11 -16.82 18.54 -13.12
N PHE A 12 -16.06 17.59 -12.58
CA PHE A 12 -14.74 17.84 -12.00
C PHE A 12 -13.69 18.23 -13.05
N ILE A 13 -13.70 17.59 -14.22
CA ILE A 13 -12.80 17.95 -15.34
C ILE A 13 -13.21 19.24 -16.08
N ASN A 14 -14.29 19.89 -15.62
CA ASN A 14 -14.91 21.07 -16.21
C ASN A 14 -15.06 20.91 -17.74
N LYS A 15 -15.98 20.02 -18.15
CA LYS A 15 -16.20 19.67 -19.56
C LYS A 15 -16.72 20.88 -20.36
N VAL A 16 -15.81 21.64 -20.97
CA VAL A 16 -16.14 22.77 -21.87
C VAL A 16 -16.35 22.29 -23.32
N SER A 17 -15.83 21.12 -23.71
CA SER A 17 -16.01 20.53 -25.04
C SER A 17 -15.88 19.00 -25.04
N GLU A 18 -16.25 18.35 -26.15
CA GLU A 18 -15.85 16.96 -26.43
C GLU A 18 -14.31 16.90 -26.48
N ARG A 19 -13.73 16.02 -25.67
CA ARG A 19 -12.28 15.76 -25.63
C ARG A 19 -12.01 14.47 -26.37
N ASP A 20 -10.93 14.42 -27.13
CA ASP A 20 -10.50 13.21 -27.82
C ASP A 20 -10.05 12.14 -26.80
N GLU A 21 -9.91 10.89 -27.26
CA GLU A 21 -9.54 9.77 -26.39
C GLU A 21 -8.15 9.97 -25.76
N TYR A 22 -7.24 10.63 -26.46
CA TYR A 22 -5.89 10.92 -25.98
C TYR A 22 -5.91 11.91 -24.80
N GLN A 23 -6.65 13.00 -24.91
CA GLN A 23 -6.85 13.99 -23.85
C GLN A 23 -7.45 13.34 -22.62
N ILE A 24 -8.46 12.46 -22.78
CA ILE A 24 -9.07 11.73 -21.66
C ILE A 24 -8.04 10.81 -20.98
N GLN A 25 -7.18 10.15 -21.74
CA GLN A 25 -6.11 9.32 -21.17
C GLN A 25 -5.10 10.16 -20.39
N GLU A 26 -4.65 11.30 -20.90
CA GLU A 26 -3.66 12.15 -20.22
C GLU A 26 -4.25 12.74 -18.93
N ILE A 27 -5.51 13.18 -18.93
CA ILE A 27 -6.22 13.64 -17.73
C ILE A 27 -6.30 12.53 -16.67
N ASN A 28 -6.66 11.32 -17.09
CA ASN A 28 -6.77 10.18 -16.16
C ASN A 28 -5.41 9.79 -15.56
N LYS A 29 -4.33 9.92 -16.33
CA LYS A 29 -2.96 9.70 -15.84
C LYS A 29 -2.58 10.75 -14.78
N GLU A 30 -2.84 12.03 -15.02
CA GLU A 30 -2.60 13.09 -14.02
C GLU A 30 -3.42 12.86 -12.75
N PHE A 31 -4.69 12.47 -12.87
CA PHE A 31 -5.51 12.13 -11.70
C PHE A 31 -5.03 10.87 -10.97
N ALA A 32 -4.51 9.87 -11.68
CA ALA A 32 -3.92 8.70 -11.04
C ALA A 32 -2.68 9.09 -10.22
N ILE A 33 -1.81 9.95 -10.78
CA ILE A 33 -0.62 10.46 -10.10
C ILE A 33 -1.01 11.31 -8.89
N ALA A 34 -1.95 12.26 -9.05
CA ALA A 34 -2.46 13.08 -7.96
C ALA A 34 -3.12 12.23 -6.85
N GLY A 35 -3.91 11.23 -7.21
CA GLY A 35 -4.54 10.30 -6.27
C GLY A 35 -3.52 9.47 -5.48
N LEU A 36 -2.43 9.04 -6.13
CA LEU A 36 -1.31 8.37 -5.45
C LEU A 36 -0.60 9.33 -4.48
N MET A 37 -0.30 10.55 -4.91
CA MET A 37 0.32 11.57 -4.05
C MET A 37 -0.55 11.89 -2.84
N LEU A 38 -1.86 12.10 -3.04
CA LEU A 38 -2.80 12.36 -1.96
C LEU A 38 -2.84 11.21 -0.95
N TRP A 39 -2.80 9.96 -1.43
CA TRP A 39 -2.77 8.79 -0.55
C TRP A 39 -1.48 8.75 0.29
N TYR A 40 -0.31 9.03 -0.29
CA TYR A 40 0.94 9.13 0.46
C TYR A 40 0.92 10.26 1.49
N VAL A 41 0.38 11.43 1.15
CA VAL A 41 0.19 12.54 2.10
C VAL A 41 -0.74 12.12 3.23
N ASN A 42 -1.80 11.36 2.94
CA ASN A 42 -2.73 10.86 3.96
C ASN A 42 -2.11 9.80 4.87
N ILE A 43 -1.21 8.94 4.34
CA ILE A 43 -0.41 8.03 5.16
C ILE A 43 0.51 8.82 6.09
N LEU A 44 1.18 9.86 5.58
CA LEU A 44 2.06 10.71 6.38
C LEU A 44 1.27 11.45 7.48
N ALA A 45 0.11 12.00 7.16
CA ALA A 45 -0.75 12.66 8.14
C ALA A 45 -1.20 11.68 9.23
N MET A 46 -1.63 10.47 8.86
CA MET A 46 -1.96 9.41 9.81
C MET A 46 -0.79 9.05 10.72
N PHE A 47 0.43 8.97 10.17
CA PHE A 47 1.62 8.68 10.95
C PHE A 47 1.92 9.79 11.98
N ILE A 48 1.79 11.06 11.59
CA ILE A 48 1.95 12.19 12.52
C ILE A 48 0.89 12.12 13.62
N MET A 49 -0.38 11.86 13.29
CA MET A 49 -1.44 11.70 14.29
C MET A 49 -1.15 10.56 15.26
N LEU A 50 -0.65 9.42 14.76
CA LEU A 50 -0.26 8.28 15.59
C LEU A 50 0.90 8.62 16.55
N VAL A 51 1.86 9.42 16.10
CA VAL A 51 2.95 9.93 16.95
C VAL A 51 2.41 10.83 18.05
N VAL A 52 1.55 11.79 17.73
CA VAL A 52 0.92 12.70 18.69
C VAL A 52 0.08 11.93 19.71
N ASP A 53 -0.72 10.97 19.25
CA ASP A 53 -1.55 10.11 20.08
C ASP A 53 -0.69 9.28 21.05
N THR A 54 0.42 8.73 20.56
CA THR A 54 1.40 7.98 21.37
C THR A 54 1.99 8.85 22.48
N ILE A 55 2.39 10.09 22.17
CA ILE A 55 2.97 11.03 23.16
C ILE A 55 1.92 11.41 24.24
N ASN A 56 0.67 11.58 23.84
CA ASN A 56 -0.40 11.97 24.75
C ASN A 56 -1.07 10.80 25.47
N HIS A 57 -0.63 9.55 25.23
CA HIS A 57 -1.27 8.33 25.74
C HIS A 57 -2.78 8.23 25.42
N THR A 58 -3.18 8.72 24.25
CA THR A 58 -4.57 8.64 23.78
C THR A 58 -4.65 7.94 22.43
N LEU A 59 -5.85 7.59 22.00
CA LEU A 59 -6.11 7.17 20.63
C LEU A 59 -7.22 8.05 20.08
N SER A 60 -6.86 9.00 19.24
CA SER A 60 -7.83 9.95 18.69
C SER A 60 -8.71 9.27 17.64
N ILE A 61 -9.97 9.71 17.58
CA ILE A 61 -10.89 9.30 16.52
C ILE A 61 -10.31 9.66 15.14
N GLY A 62 -9.56 10.76 15.04
CA GLY A 62 -8.86 11.18 13.82
C GLY A 62 -7.88 10.10 13.29
N THR A 63 -7.04 9.54 14.16
CA THR A 63 -6.11 8.46 13.79
C THR A 63 -6.87 7.22 13.31
N ILE A 64 -7.92 6.81 14.01
CA ILE A 64 -8.73 5.64 13.64
C ILE A 64 -9.40 5.84 12.29
N ILE A 65 -10.07 6.98 12.07
CA ILE A 65 -10.75 7.29 10.82
C ILE A 65 -9.74 7.33 9.67
N THR A 66 -8.61 8.01 9.85
CA THR A 66 -7.59 8.14 8.80
C THR A 66 -7.00 6.78 8.43
N PHE A 67 -6.78 5.91 9.42
CA PHE A 67 -6.40 4.50 9.19
C PHE A 67 -7.44 3.75 8.38
N VAL A 68 -8.72 3.82 8.76
CA VAL A 68 -9.81 3.15 8.04
C VAL A 68 -9.92 3.67 6.60
N VAL A 69 -9.83 4.98 6.39
CA VAL A 69 -9.86 5.59 5.04
C VAL A 69 -8.70 5.08 4.18
N ASN A 70 -7.47 5.05 4.72
CA ASN A 70 -6.32 4.53 4.01
C ASN A 70 -6.48 3.05 3.64
N MET A 71 -7.02 2.24 4.55
CA MET A 71 -7.30 0.82 4.31
C MET A 71 -8.38 0.61 3.27
N LEU A 72 -9.48 1.38 3.33
CA LEU A 72 -10.55 1.31 2.33
C LEU A 72 -10.04 1.70 0.94
N TYR A 73 -9.24 2.76 0.85
CA TYR A 73 -8.64 3.22 -0.41
C TYR A 73 -7.71 2.16 -1.02
N ALA A 74 -6.78 1.63 -0.23
CA ALA A 74 -5.84 0.61 -0.68
C ALA A 74 -6.55 -0.67 -1.12
N ASN A 75 -7.50 -1.16 -0.32
CA ASN A 75 -8.28 -2.37 -0.64
C ASN A 75 -9.14 -2.17 -1.89
N TYR A 76 -9.79 -1.00 -2.04
CA TYR A 76 -10.56 -0.68 -3.24
C TYR A 76 -9.70 -0.72 -4.50
N LEU A 77 -8.53 -0.06 -4.49
CA LEU A 77 -7.60 -0.07 -5.62
C LEU A 77 -7.12 -1.48 -5.95
N MET A 78 -6.62 -2.21 -4.95
CA MET A 78 -6.13 -3.58 -5.12
C MET A 78 -7.21 -4.50 -5.71
N TRP A 79 -8.44 -4.40 -5.20
CA TRP A 79 -9.57 -5.16 -5.70
C TRP A 79 -9.92 -4.80 -7.15
N LYS A 80 -9.99 -3.51 -7.49
CA LYS A 80 -10.31 -3.05 -8.85
C LYS A 80 -9.25 -3.46 -9.86
N LEU A 81 -7.97 -3.31 -9.52
CA LEU A 81 -6.85 -3.72 -10.36
C LEU A 81 -6.87 -5.23 -10.62
N LYS A 82 -7.05 -6.02 -9.56
CA LYS A 82 -7.17 -7.49 -9.65
C LYS A 82 -8.39 -7.92 -10.46
N LYS A 83 -9.56 -7.30 -10.22
CA LYS A 83 -10.79 -7.61 -10.96
C LYS A 83 -10.64 -7.38 -12.46
N LYS A 84 -9.88 -6.35 -12.86
CA LYS A 84 -9.58 -6.03 -14.26
C LYS A 84 -8.33 -6.75 -14.79
N ARG A 85 -7.69 -7.62 -14.01
CA ARG A 85 -6.43 -8.32 -14.34
C ARG A 85 -5.27 -7.38 -14.72
N LEU A 86 -5.31 -6.12 -14.27
CA LEU A 86 -4.28 -5.12 -14.58
C LEU A 86 -2.95 -5.38 -13.86
N ASN A 87 -2.97 -6.28 -12.88
CA ASN A 87 -1.79 -6.70 -12.13
C ASN A 87 -1.21 -8.03 -12.64
N ASP A 88 -1.85 -8.68 -13.62
CA ASP A 88 -1.38 -9.97 -14.12
C ASP A 88 -0.06 -9.79 -14.88
N ILE A 89 0.92 -10.63 -14.57
CA ILE A 89 2.20 -10.73 -15.26
C ILE A 89 2.11 -11.95 -16.15
N GLU A 90 1.79 -11.71 -17.41
CA GLU A 90 1.71 -12.74 -18.44
C GLU A 90 3.13 -13.16 -18.86
N CYS A 91 3.38 -14.47 -18.91
CA CYS A 91 4.65 -15.04 -19.35
C CYS A 91 4.41 -15.97 -20.54
N SER A 92 5.04 -15.64 -21.66
CA SER A 92 4.88 -16.37 -22.93
C SER A 92 5.82 -17.58 -23.03
N THR A 93 6.86 -17.64 -22.20
CA THR A 93 7.83 -18.76 -22.18
C THR A 93 8.09 -19.27 -20.76
N LYS A 94 8.56 -20.53 -20.66
CA LYS A 94 9.02 -21.13 -19.39
C LYS A 94 10.16 -20.32 -18.77
N GLU A 95 11.11 -19.87 -19.58
CA GLU A 95 12.26 -19.10 -19.11
C GLU A 95 11.86 -17.75 -18.49
N GLU A 96 10.94 -17.04 -19.14
CA GLU A 96 10.40 -15.79 -18.63
C GLU A 96 9.69 -16.00 -17.29
N PHE A 97 8.87 -17.06 -17.20
CA PHE A 97 8.18 -17.42 -15.97
C PHE A 97 9.16 -17.64 -14.80
N PHE A 98 10.24 -18.41 -15.01
CA PHE A 98 11.24 -18.64 -13.97
C PHE A 98 12.00 -17.35 -13.60
N LYS A 99 12.32 -16.51 -14.59
CA LYS A 99 12.97 -15.21 -14.36
C LYS A 99 12.10 -14.29 -13.50
N LYS A 100 10.82 -14.13 -13.86
CA LYS A 100 9.85 -13.31 -13.10
C LYS A 100 9.58 -13.88 -11.71
N LYS A 101 9.46 -15.21 -11.57
CA LYS A 101 9.33 -15.87 -10.26
C LYS A 101 10.52 -15.58 -9.33
N LYS A 102 11.75 -15.60 -9.86
CA LYS A 102 12.97 -15.25 -9.09
C LYS A 102 12.98 -13.77 -8.70
N GLN A 103 12.54 -12.88 -9.58
CA GLN A 103 12.39 -11.45 -9.27
C GLN A 103 11.35 -11.22 -8.17
N ILE A 104 10.19 -11.87 -8.25
CA ILE A 104 9.14 -11.83 -7.22
C ILE A 104 9.66 -12.32 -5.87
N LYS A 105 10.43 -13.42 -5.84
CA LYS A 105 11.07 -13.90 -4.61
C LYS A 105 11.99 -12.84 -4.00
N LYS A 106 12.87 -12.25 -4.81
CA LYS A 106 13.83 -11.23 -4.35
C LYS A 106 13.12 -9.97 -3.86
N SER A 107 12.09 -9.49 -4.57
CA SER A 107 11.33 -8.30 -4.14
C SER A 107 10.56 -8.56 -2.85
N SER A 108 9.97 -9.74 -2.70
CA SER A 108 9.19 -10.10 -1.49
C SER A 108 10.08 -10.25 -0.26
N ILE A 109 11.28 -10.84 -0.41
CA ILE A 109 12.28 -10.90 0.67
C ILE A 109 12.73 -9.49 1.05
N ARG A 110 13.04 -8.63 0.06
CA ARG A 110 13.43 -7.24 0.32
C ARG A 110 12.33 -6.46 1.05
N ALA A 111 11.07 -6.60 0.62
CA ALA A 111 9.93 -5.98 1.27
C ALA A 111 9.75 -6.49 2.71
N GLY A 112 9.86 -7.81 2.93
CA GLY A 112 9.82 -8.41 4.26
C GLY A 112 10.90 -7.86 5.18
N LEU A 113 12.15 -7.79 4.73
CA LEU A 113 13.27 -7.27 5.53
C LEU A 113 13.12 -5.79 5.86
N LEU A 114 12.77 -4.96 4.88
CA LEU A 114 12.54 -3.53 5.10
C LEU A 114 11.40 -3.29 6.10
N TRP A 115 10.27 -3.96 5.90
CA TRP A 115 9.11 -3.84 6.79
C TRP A 115 9.43 -4.31 8.22
N THR A 116 10.18 -5.42 8.35
CA THR A 116 10.62 -5.93 9.67
C THR A 116 11.49 -4.91 10.38
N PHE A 117 12.47 -4.36 9.67
CA PHE A 117 13.38 -3.36 10.23
C PHE A 117 12.62 -2.10 10.66
N GLU A 118 11.77 -1.57 9.79
CA GLU A 118 10.95 -0.38 10.07
C GLU A 118 10.05 -0.61 11.29
N MET A 119 9.31 -1.72 11.34
CA MET A 119 8.41 -2.01 12.44
C MET A 119 9.14 -2.32 13.74
N PHE A 120 10.28 -3.01 13.70
CA PHE A 120 11.11 -3.24 14.87
C PHE A 120 11.58 -1.90 15.48
N ILE A 121 12.09 -0.99 14.65
CA ILE A 121 12.51 0.34 15.13
C ILE A 121 11.33 1.14 15.67
N LEU A 122 10.21 1.18 14.93
CA LEU A 122 9.04 1.94 15.36
C LEU A 122 8.46 1.42 16.67
N MET A 123 8.27 0.11 16.78
CA MET A 123 7.53 -0.50 17.88
C MET A 123 8.39 -0.78 19.11
N CYS A 124 9.70 -1.01 18.96
CA CYS A 124 10.58 -1.29 20.09
C CYS A 124 11.33 -0.05 20.59
N TYR A 125 11.51 0.98 19.75
CA TYR A 125 12.27 2.17 20.12
C TYR A 125 11.42 3.44 20.05
N VAL A 126 10.86 3.78 18.88
CA VAL A 126 10.21 5.10 18.69
C VAL A 126 8.97 5.24 19.56
N PHE A 127 8.00 4.35 19.44
CA PHE A 127 6.75 4.46 20.22
C PHE A 127 6.94 4.24 21.73
N PRO A 128 7.74 3.26 22.20
CA PRO A 128 8.01 3.13 23.64
C PRO A 128 8.69 4.36 24.23
N TYR A 129 9.64 4.95 23.50
CA TYR A 129 10.31 6.20 23.92
C TYR A 129 9.33 7.36 23.98
N LEU A 130 8.50 7.54 22.94
CA LEU A 130 7.52 8.63 22.89
C LEU A 130 6.40 8.50 23.92
N SER A 131 5.99 7.27 24.22
CA SER A 131 4.95 7.00 25.22
C SER A 131 5.52 7.06 26.63
N SER A 132 6.44 6.16 26.98
CA SER A 132 6.85 5.95 28.38
C SER A 132 8.18 6.61 28.76
N GLY A 133 8.91 7.17 27.79
CA GLY A 133 10.28 7.64 27.98
C GLY A 133 11.31 6.52 28.21
N LYS A 134 10.87 5.26 28.28
CA LYS A 134 11.71 4.10 28.57
C LYS A 134 11.74 3.17 27.36
N ILE A 135 12.94 2.68 27.07
CA ILE A 135 13.16 1.67 26.03
C ILE A 135 13.57 0.38 26.73
N SER A 136 12.76 -0.66 26.55
CA SER A 136 13.05 -2.00 27.06
C SER A 136 12.86 -3.00 25.93
N VAL A 137 13.95 -3.34 25.25
CA VAL A 137 13.94 -4.35 24.18
C VAL A 137 14.36 -5.68 24.76
N SER A 138 13.47 -6.67 24.63
CA SER A 138 13.68 -8.03 25.09
C SER A 138 14.04 -8.96 23.93
N PHE A 139 14.59 -10.13 24.26
CA PHE A 139 14.82 -11.16 23.24
C PHE A 139 13.52 -11.65 22.59
N SER A 140 12.39 -11.64 23.34
CA SER A 140 11.07 -11.95 22.78
C SER A 140 10.64 -10.97 21.69
N ASP A 141 10.96 -9.68 21.81
CA ASP A 141 10.63 -8.69 20.78
C ASP A 141 11.35 -9.00 19.46
N ILE A 142 12.61 -9.41 19.55
CA ILE A 142 13.39 -9.82 18.37
C ILE A 142 12.73 -11.03 17.69
N ILE A 143 12.33 -12.04 18.46
CA ILE A 143 11.65 -13.23 17.93
C ILE A 143 10.32 -12.84 17.26
N ILE A 144 9.50 -12.02 17.93
CA ILE A 144 8.20 -11.57 17.41
C ILE A 144 8.37 -10.88 16.07
N TRP A 145 9.30 -9.93 15.96
CA TRP A 145 9.48 -9.18 14.73
C TRP A 145 10.12 -10.00 13.61
N VAL A 146 11.01 -10.94 13.91
CA VAL A 146 11.52 -11.92 12.93
C VAL A 146 10.37 -12.79 12.39
N CYS A 147 9.52 -13.32 13.26
CA CYS A 147 8.35 -14.11 12.85
C CYS A 147 7.35 -13.29 12.02
N ALA A 148 7.05 -12.06 12.46
CA ALA A 148 6.16 -11.14 11.73
C ALA A 148 6.73 -10.79 10.35
N GLY A 149 8.03 -10.56 10.27
CA GLY A 149 8.76 -10.31 9.03
C GLY A 149 8.69 -11.44 8.03
N LEU A 150 8.93 -12.67 8.50
CA LEU A 150 8.80 -13.88 7.70
C LEU A 150 7.37 -14.07 7.19
N PHE A 151 6.38 -13.86 8.04
CA PHE A 151 4.97 -13.93 7.67
C PHE A 151 4.62 -12.87 6.60
N PHE A 152 5.03 -11.62 6.80
CA PHE A 152 4.76 -10.53 5.87
C PHE A 152 5.44 -10.77 4.51
N GLY A 153 6.74 -11.07 4.50
CA GLY A 153 7.49 -11.37 3.28
C GLY A 153 6.92 -12.57 2.51
N SER A 154 6.50 -13.62 3.22
CA SER A 154 5.85 -14.79 2.62
C SER A 154 4.50 -14.44 2.01
N SER A 155 3.70 -13.62 2.69
CA SER A 155 2.41 -13.15 2.19
C SER A 155 2.57 -12.33 0.90
N MET A 156 3.54 -11.42 0.87
CA MET A 156 3.86 -10.64 -0.33
C MET A 156 4.29 -11.53 -1.51
N TYR A 157 5.06 -12.58 -1.23
CA TYR A 157 5.47 -13.55 -2.23
C TYR A 157 4.26 -14.31 -2.80
N VAL A 158 3.38 -14.82 -1.94
CA VAL A 158 2.17 -15.56 -2.35
C VAL A 158 1.23 -14.68 -3.16
N ILE A 159 0.96 -13.45 -2.71
CA ILE A 159 0.10 -12.50 -3.44
C ILE A 159 0.67 -12.21 -4.83
N SER A 160 1.98 -11.98 -4.93
CA SER A 160 2.66 -11.71 -6.19
C SER A 160 2.67 -12.93 -7.12
N LEU A 161 2.76 -14.15 -6.58
CA LEU A 161 2.65 -15.38 -7.37
C LEU A 161 1.26 -15.56 -7.98
N PHE A 162 0.19 -15.17 -7.28
CA PHE A 162 -1.17 -15.26 -7.84
C PHE A 162 -1.37 -14.39 -9.09
N ASN A 163 -0.57 -13.33 -9.21
CA ASN A 163 -0.57 -12.44 -10.36
C ASN A 163 0.28 -12.99 -11.52
N LEU A 164 1.14 -14.00 -11.32
CA LEU A 164 1.96 -14.58 -12.39
C LEU A 164 1.16 -15.61 -13.20
N LYS A 165 0.95 -15.35 -14.50
CA LYS A 165 0.16 -16.19 -15.41
C LYS A 165 1.02 -16.85 -16.47
N LYS A 166 0.77 -18.14 -16.72
CA LYS A 166 1.41 -18.89 -17.81
C LYS A 166 0.49 -18.84 -19.04
N LEU A 167 1.04 -18.46 -20.18
CA LEU A 167 0.33 -18.46 -21.48
C LEU A 167 0.81 -19.57 -22.42
N TYR A 168 1.69 -20.46 -21.94
CA TYR A 168 2.25 -21.59 -22.66
C TYR A 168 1.70 -22.93 -22.14
#